data_AF-A0A142Y286-F1
#
_entry.id   AF-A0A142Y286-F1
#
_cell.length_a   1.000
_cell.length_b   1.000
_cell.length_c   1.000
_cell.angle_alpha   90.00
_cell.angle_beta   90.00
_cell.angle_gamma   90.00
#
_symmetry.space_group_name_H-M   'P 1'
#
loop_
_entity.id
_entity.type
_entity.pdbx_description
1 polymer ?
#
loop_
_entity_poly.entity_id
_entity_poly.type
_entity_poly.pdbx_seq_one_letter_code
_entity_poly.pdbx_strand_id
1 'polypeptide(L)'
;MQRKRKLGRPTRLTCESLEHRRLMAIDVGVVDGDLLIGGTADGAVTIAALEGGVMEVKEGDMVVATLTNVTDDLRIQLDPEGTVNDEVLLSLGDAPIDQVMVDLGGGDNVLSIDSGSLSGRLFLFGGEGSDSLLMGQDVEVEDNVFAWLGKGDNLVEVDGSIGRNLFVRAGAGDDTVALSDNAMIGRNADFQLGDGDNSASVSGQIEGRMSYRGGSGDDAAEIAETGVINGNASIDLGKGSNQVTHLGVIEGNLRVVSKNSEDTVIIDDTAIVGGQVIEQLGMESKRGGKGIGRFFFR
;
A
#
# COMPACT_ATOMS: atom_id res chain seq x y z
N MET A 1 2.91 9.83 91.82
CA MET A 1 2.41 10.64 90.67
C MET A 1 3.22 10.28 89.43
N GLN A 2 2.73 9.40 88.56
CA GLN A 2 3.40 9.01 87.30
C GLN A 2 2.56 9.50 86.12
N ARG A 3 3.11 10.39 85.29
CA ARG A 3 2.47 10.88 84.05
C ARG A 3 2.75 9.90 82.92
N LYS A 4 1.73 9.17 82.46
CA LYS A 4 1.79 8.37 81.22
C LYS A 4 1.76 9.30 80.00
N ARG A 5 2.84 9.33 79.22
CA ARG A 5 2.90 9.96 77.90
C ARG A 5 2.15 9.08 76.88
N LYS A 6 1.13 9.63 76.22
CA LYS A 6 0.50 9.02 75.05
C LYS A 6 1.47 9.11 73.87
N LEU A 7 1.90 7.97 73.34
CA LEU A 7 2.57 7.93 72.03
C LEU A 7 1.52 8.17 70.93
N GLY A 8 1.76 9.16 70.08
CA GLY A 8 0.95 9.40 68.88
C GLY A 8 1.10 8.25 67.89
N ARG A 9 0.00 7.88 67.23
CA ARG A 9 -0.01 6.87 66.16
C ARG A 9 0.92 7.33 65.02
N PRO A 10 1.77 6.47 64.47
CA PRO A 10 2.61 6.81 63.33
C PRO A 10 1.72 7.07 62.10
N THR A 11 1.92 8.23 61.47
CA THR A 11 1.29 8.60 60.19
C THR A 11 1.83 7.68 59.11
N ARG A 12 0.93 6.95 58.44
CA ARG A 12 1.28 6.06 57.34
C ARG A 12 1.64 6.94 56.14
N LEU A 13 2.90 6.91 55.71
CA LEU A 13 3.31 7.54 54.45
C LEU A 13 2.64 6.75 53.31
N THR A 14 1.64 7.34 52.67
CA THR A 14 1.10 6.84 51.41
C THR A 14 1.95 7.41 50.30
N CYS A 15 2.73 6.57 49.63
CA CYS A 15 3.33 6.95 48.35
C CYS A 15 2.18 6.96 47.35
N GLU A 16 1.83 8.14 46.84
CA GLU A 16 0.96 8.23 45.67
C GLU A 16 1.72 7.65 44.47
N SER A 17 1.00 6.94 43.60
CA SER A 17 1.59 6.46 42.34
C SER A 17 2.09 7.66 41.56
N LEU A 18 3.34 7.62 41.10
CA LEU A 18 3.82 8.59 40.13
C LEU A 18 2.89 8.54 38.91
N GLU A 19 2.41 9.70 38.49
CA GLU A 19 1.68 9.86 37.23
C GLU A 19 2.52 9.26 36.08
N HIS A 20 1.90 8.42 35.26
CA HIS A 20 2.55 7.93 34.04
C HIS A 20 2.69 9.12 33.08
N ARG A 21 3.83 9.80 33.13
CA ARG A 21 4.22 10.74 32.07
C ARG A 21 4.58 9.92 30.85
N ARG A 22 3.61 9.73 29.95
CA ARG A 22 3.89 9.28 28.59
C ARG A 22 4.63 10.42 27.91
N LEU A 23 5.89 10.19 27.56
CA LEU A 23 6.58 11.07 26.63
C LEU A 23 5.88 10.89 25.28
N MET A 24 5.60 11.98 24.57
CA MET A 24 5.08 11.87 23.21
C MET A 24 6.16 11.20 22.37
N ALA A 25 5.77 10.16 21.64
CA ALA A 25 6.71 9.30 20.92
C ALA A 25 7.00 9.85 19.50
N ILE A 26 6.09 10.69 18.99
CA ILE A 26 6.21 11.41 17.72
C ILE A 26 6.37 12.92 17.92
N ASP A 27 7.12 13.56 17.02
CA ASP A 27 7.24 15.00 16.83
C ASP A 27 6.43 15.44 15.63
N VAL A 28 5.76 16.59 15.75
CA VAL A 28 4.82 17.09 14.74
C VAL A 28 4.99 18.59 14.57
N GLY A 29 5.11 19.06 13.33
CA GLY A 29 5.26 20.47 13.02
C GLY A 29 4.78 20.87 11.64
N VAL A 30 4.61 22.17 11.41
CA VAL A 30 4.33 22.73 10.09
C VAL A 30 5.46 23.66 9.68
N VAL A 31 6.01 23.45 8.49
CA VAL A 31 7.07 24.28 7.90
C VAL A 31 6.68 24.66 6.49
N ASP A 32 6.52 25.95 6.23
CA ASP A 32 6.17 26.50 4.91
C ASP A 32 4.90 25.91 4.26
N GLY A 33 3.99 25.35 5.06
CA GLY A 33 2.76 24.68 4.58
C GLY A 33 2.82 23.16 4.68
N ASP A 34 4.01 22.59 4.81
CA ASP A 34 4.24 21.15 4.92
C ASP A 34 3.95 20.67 6.34
N LEU A 35 3.10 19.65 6.49
CA LEU A 35 2.98 18.89 7.73
C LEU A 35 4.10 17.86 7.81
N LEU A 36 4.94 17.99 8.83
CA LEU A 36 6.05 17.08 9.11
C LEU A 36 5.73 16.27 10.37
N ILE A 37 5.80 14.96 10.25
CA ILE A 37 5.62 14.01 11.35
C ILE A 37 6.82 13.07 11.36
N GLY A 38 7.43 12.85 12.52
CA GLY A 38 8.41 11.78 12.66
C GLY A 38 8.68 11.37 14.09
N GLY A 39 9.49 10.34 14.27
CA GLY A 39 9.77 9.73 15.58
C GLY A 39 9.51 8.24 15.56
N THR A 40 9.20 7.65 16.71
CA THR A 40 8.86 6.22 16.83
C THR A 40 7.54 6.15 17.56
N ALA A 41 6.46 5.77 16.89
CA ALA A 41 5.15 5.76 17.51
C ALA A 41 5.01 4.56 18.48
N ASP A 42 4.35 4.77 19.62
CA ASP A 42 3.97 3.72 20.57
C ASP A 42 2.59 3.11 20.23
N GLY A 43 1.92 3.63 19.19
CA GLY A 43 0.62 3.15 18.70
C GLY A 43 0.22 3.82 17.38
N ALA A 44 -0.96 3.48 16.86
CA ALA A 44 -1.42 3.97 15.56
C ALA A 44 -1.47 5.51 15.48
N VAL A 45 -0.97 6.08 14.39
CA VAL A 45 -0.97 7.51 14.11
C VAL A 45 -2.15 7.85 13.21
N THR A 46 -3.10 8.62 13.70
CA THR A 46 -4.22 9.12 12.86
C THR A 46 -4.01 10.59 12.53
N ILE A 47 -4.16 10.94 11.26
CA ILE A 47 -4.07 12.30 10.75
C ILE A 47 -5.37 12.63 10.03
N ALA A 48 -6.14 13.56 10.60
CA ALA A 48 -7.46 13.92 10.12
C ALA A 48 -7.55 15.41 9.79
N ALA A 49 -8.05 15.73 8.61
CA ALA A 49 -8.43 17.09 8.27
C ALA A 49 -9.69 17.51 9.03
N LEU A 50 -9.68 18.73 9.54
CA LEU A 50 -10.84 19.37 10.15
C LEU A 50 -11.49 20.30 9.12
N GLU A 51 -10.99 21.53 8.99
CA GLU A 51 -11.41 22.50 7.97
C GLU A 51 -10.28 23.48 7.65
N GLY A 52 -10.19 23.99 6.42
CA GLY A 52 -9.35 25.15 6.09
C GLY A 52 -7.85 25.00 6.34
N GLY A 53 -7.28 23.82 6.03
CA GLY A 53 -5.87 23.52 6.28
C GLY A 53 -5.53 23.30 7.76
N VAL A 54 -6.54 22.96 8.57
CA VAL A 54 -6.37 22.51 9.95
C VAL A 54 -6.35 20.99 9.99
N MET A 55 -5.30 20.43 10.59
CA MET A 55 -5.09 18.99 10.74
C MET A 55 -4.99 18.61 12.22
N GLU A 56 -5.66 17.54 12.61
CA GLU A 56 -5.51 16.90 13.92
C GLU A 56 -4.65 15.65 13.77
N VAL A 57 -3.59 15.54 14.59
CA VAL A 57 -2.71 14.37 14.65
C VAL A 57 -2.88 13.70 16.01
N LYS A 58 -3.13 12.39 15.98
CA LYS A 58 -3.32 11.54 17.16
C LYS A 58 -2.33 10.39 17.17
N GLU A 59 -2.04 9.90 18.37
CA GLU A 59 -1.35 8.64 18.64
C GLU A 59 -2.25 7.80 19.56
N GLY A 60 -2.80 6.71 19.01
CA GLY A 60 -3.97 6.03 19.57
C GLY A 60 -5.13 7.01 19.74
N ASP A 61 -5.70 7.08 20.95
CA ASP A 61 -6.80 8.01 21.26
C ASP A 61 -6.33 9.40 21.69
N MET A 62 -5.02 9.64 21.79
CA MET A 62 -4.46 10.88 22.33
C MET A 62 -4.18 11.88 21.21
N VAL A 63 -4.74 13.09 21.31
CA VAL A 63 -4.37 14.21 20.42
C VAL A 63 -2.96 14.66 20.77
N VAL A 64 -2.04 14.50 19.81
CA VAL A 64 -0.66 14.99 19.90
C VAL A 64 -0.64 16.47 19.53
N ALA A 65 -1.30 16.83 18.44
CA ALA A 65 -1.33 18.20 17.96
C ALA A 65 -2.58 18.53 17.12
N THR A 66 -2.98 19.80 17.14
CA THR A 66 -3.90 20.38 16.17
C THR A 66 -3.16 21.53 15.49
N LEU A 67 -2.86 21.38 14.20
CA LEU A 67 -2.00 22.29 13.46
C LEU A 67 -2.82 23.06 12.44
N THR A 68 -2.41 24.29 12.19
CA THR A 68 -3.05 25.18 11.19
C THR A 68 -2.03 25.54 10.11
N ASN A 69 -2.54 26.03 8.97
CA ASN A 69 -1.73 26.34 7.79
C ASN A 69 -1.01 25.12 7.19
N VAL A 70 -1.61 23.94 7.26
CA VAL A 70 -1.21 22.80 6.44
C VAL A 70 -1.84 22.99 5.06
N THR A 71 -1.03 23.38 4.08
CA THR A 71 -1.52 23.83 2.77
C THR A 71 -0.70 23.31 1.59
N ASP A 72 0.25 22.41 1.84
CA ASP A 72 1.17 21.91 0.82
C ASP A 72 1.39 20.40 1.01
N ASP A 73 2.59 19.96 1.42
CA ASP A 73 2.88 18.53 1.54
C ASP A 73 2.53 17.94 2.91
N LEU A 74 2.44 16.61 2.95
CA LEU A 74 2.46 15.81 4.16
C LEU A 74 3.65 14.83 4.10
N ARG A 75 4.54 14.91 5.08
CA ARG A 75 5.71 14.03 5.19
C ARG A 75 5.70 13.33 6.53
N ILE A 76 5.65 12.00 6.47
CA ILE A 76 5.69 11.12 7.62
C ILE A 76 6.98 10.29 7.52
N GLN A 77 7.78 10.32 8.58
CA GLN A 77 8.93 9.46 8.74
C GLN A 77 8.91 8.82 10.13
N LEU A 78 8.33 7.63 10.22
CA LEU A 78 8.26 6.88 11.46
C LEU A 78 9.33 5.79 11.49
N ASP A 79 9.71 5.46 12.72
CA ASP A 79 10.68 4.45 13.10
C ASP A 79 11.89 4.32 12.14
N PRO A 80 12.73 5.37 12.02
CA PRO A 80 13.86 5.35 11.10
C PRO A 80 14.89 4.26 11.43
N GLU A 81 14.79 3.62 12.59
CA GLU A 81 15.63 2.49 13.00
C GLU A 81 15.02 1.12 12.61
N GLY A 82 13.73 1.06 12.27
CA GLY A 82 13.03 -0.12 11.74
C GLY A 82 12.93 -1.30 12.70
N THR A 83 12.54 -1.01 13.94
CA THR A 83 12.44 -1.96 15.05
C THR A 83 11.00 -2.25 15.51
N VAL A 84 10.02 -1.46 15.09
CA VAL A 84 8.61 -1.57 15.47
C VAL A 84 7.70 -1.57 14.24
N ASN A 85 6.46 -2.01 14.44
CA ASN A 85 5.42 -1.94 13.42
C ASN A 85 4.66 -0.62 13.58
N ASP A 86 4.49 0.12 12.50
CA ASP A 86 3.76 1.38 12.47
C ASP A 86 2.44 1.26 11.71
N GLU A 87 1.39 1.85 12.27
CA GLU A 87 0.08 1.97 11.62
C GLU A 87 -0.27 3.45 11.47
N VAL A 88 -0.51 3.90 10.24
CA VAL A 88 -0.89 5.27 9.91
C VAL A 88 -2.24 5.30 9.21
N LEU A 89 -3.17 6.10 9.72
CA LEU A 89 -4.47 6.36 9.11
C LEU A 89 -4.59 7.82 8.68
N LEU A 90 -4.87 8.04 7.39
CA LEU A 90 -5.09 9.35 6.80
C LEU A 90 -6.58 9.54 6.43
N SER A 91 -7.16 10.64 6.91
CA SER A 91 -8.48 11.12 6.50
C SER A 91 -8.34 12.59 6.11
N LEU A 92 -8.05 12.84 4.83
CA LEU A 92 -7.59 14.17 4.36
C LEU A 92 -8.75 15.09 3.95
N GLY A 93 -9.95 14.56 3.72
CA GLY A 93 -11.12 15.36 3.32
C GLY A 93 -10.80 16.31 2.16
N ASP A 94 -11.18 17.58 2.31
CA ASP A 94 -10.90 18.66 1.34
C ASP A 94 -9.62 19.45 1.67
N ALA A 95 -8.71 18.90 2.49
CA ALA A 95 -7.45 19.59 2.79
C ALA A 95 -6.63 19.75 1.50
N PRO A 96 -6.06 20.94 1.23
CA PRO A 96 -5.29 21.18 0.01
C PRO A 96 -3.89 20.57 0.16
N ILE A 97 -3.80 19.24 0.07
CA ILE A 97 -2.54 18.50 0.09
C ILE A 97 -2.09 18.22 -1.34
N ASP A 98 -0.87 18.63 -1.68
CA ASP A 98 -0.26 18.32 -2.98
C ASP A 98 0.34 16.91 -2.94
N GLN A 99 1.32 16.71 -2.06
CA GLN A 99 2.04 15.44 -1.97
C GLN A 99 1.92 14.79 -0.59
N VAL A 100 1.81 13.47 -0.59
CA VAL A 100 2.00 12.64 0.61
C VAL A 100 3.26 11.80 0.42
N MET A 101 4.18 11.89 1.36
CA MET A 101 5.38 11.05 1.41
C MET A 101 5.44 10.36 2.76
N VAL A 102 5.42 9.03 2.74
CA VAL A 102 5.40 8.19 3.94
C VAL A 102 6.57 7.23 3.87
N ASP A 103 7.41 7.26 4.89
CA ASP A 103 8.48 6.31 5.16
C ASP A 103 8.23 5.75 6.57
N LEU A 104 7.91 4.46 6.65
CA LEU A 104 7.59 3.79 7.92
C LEU A 104 8.76 2.94 8.43
N GLY A 105 9.93 3.04 7.79
CA GLY A 105 11.10 2.27 8.21
C GLY A 105 10.95 0.78 7.95
N GLY A 106 11.44 -0.04 8.89
CA GLY A 106 11.24 -1.49 8.89
C GLY A 106 10.04 -1.90 9.75
N GLY A 107 9.86 -3.19 9.98
CA GLY A 107 8.67 -3.72 10.66
C GLY A 107 7.52 -4.00 9.69
N ASP A 108 6.43 -4.55 10.21
CA ASP A 108 5.22 -4.79 9.42
C ASP A 108 4.34 -3.54 9.49
N ASN A 109 4.38 -2.69 8.48
CA ASN A 109 3.74 -1.38 8.54
C ASN A 109 2.45 -1.29 7.73
N VAL A 110 1.56 -0.37 8.10
CA VAL A 110 0.30 -0.14 7.41
C VAL A 110 0.09 1.35 7.19
N LEU A 111 -0.05 1.76 5.92
CA LEU A 111 -0.60 3.06 5.55
C LEU A 111 -2.02 2.87 5.01
N SER A 112 -3.00 3.37 5.75
CA SER A 112 -4.40 3.45 5.32
C SER A 112 -4.79 4.87 4.97
N ILE A 113 -5.43 5.07 3.82
CA ILE A 113 -6.04 6.33 3.42
C ILE A 113 -7.53 6.06 3.25
N ASP A 114 -8.34 6.64 4.14
CA ASP A 114 -9.79 6.39 4.18
C ASP A 114 -10.53 7.30 3.19
N SER A 115 -10.16 8.57 3.16
CA SER A 115 -10.81 9.58 2.32
C SER A 115 -9.90 10.78 2.03
N GLY A 116 -10.19 11.45 0.92
CA GLY A 116 -9.64 12.77 0.59
C GLY A 116 -9.02 12.85 -0.80
N SER A 117 -8.63 14.06 -1.19
CA SER A 117 -8.02 14.34 -2.50
C SER A 117 -6.58 14.79 -2.35
N LEU A 118 -5.70 14.23 -3.19
CA LEU A 118 -4.31 14.65 -3.38
C LEU A 118 -4.16 15.22 -4.78
N SER A 119 -3.83 16.50 -4.88
CA SER A 119 -3.61 17.13 -6.19
C SER A 119 -2.31 16.68 -6.88
N GLY A 120 -1.41 16.07 -6.12
CA GLY A 120 -0.15 15.52 -6.61
C GLY A 120 -0.03 14.03 -6.36
N ARG A 121 1.08 13.66 -5.70
CA ARG A 121 1.59 12.28 -5.68
C ARG A 121 1.52 11.67 -4.29
N LEU A 122 1.34 10.35 -4.27
CA LEU A 122 1.55 9.53 -3.09
C LEU A 122 2.83 8.73 -3.24
N PHE A 123 3.70 8.82 -2.24
CA PHE A 123 4.87 7.96 -2.09
C PHE A 123 4.76 7.20 -0.78
N LEU A 124 4.82 5.87 -0.86
CA LEU A 124 5.03 5.00 0.27
C LEU A 124 6.37 4.27 0.09
N PHE A 125 7.19 4.37 1.12
CA PHE A 125 8.43 3.64 1.31
C PHE A 125 8.24 2.69 2.49
N GLY A 126 8.20 1.40 2.17
CA GLY A 126 8.37 0.32 3.13
C GLY A 126 9.83 -0.05 3.30
N GLY A 127 10.08 -1.16 3.98
CA GLY A 127 11.40 -1.59 4.39
C GLY A 127 11.57 -3.11 4.42
N GLU A 128 11.96 -3.62 5.59
CA GLU A 128 11.92 -5.07 5.85
C GLU A 128 10.70 -5.34 6.73
N GLY A 129 9.89 -6.33 6.38
CA GLY A 129 8.65 -6.64 7.08
C GLY A 129 7.46 -6.54 6.12
N SER A 130 6.29 -6.99 6.56
CA SER A 130 5.09 -6.98 5.73
C SER A 130 4.46 -5.60 5.70
N ASP A 131 4.66 -4.86 4.62
CA ASP A 131 4.14 -3.50 4.46
C ASP A 131 2.83 -3.47 3.65
N SER A 132 1.89 -2.62 4.07
CA SER A 132 0.56 -2.49 3.47
C SER A 132 0.21 -1.07 3.05
N LEU A 133 -0.30 -0.89 1.83
CA LEU A 133 -1.00 0.31 1.37
C LEU A 133 -2.47 -0.01 1.15
N LEU A 134 -3.36 0.64 1.91
CA LEU A 134 -4.80 0.50 1.79
C LEU A 134 -5.41 1.84 1.37
N MET A 135 -5.96 1.94 0.16
CA MET A 135 -6.64 3.15 -0.34
C MET A 135 -8.15 2.89 -0.47
N GLY A 136 -8.95 3.59 0.34
CA GLY A 136 -10.41 3.51 0.30
C GLY A 136 -11.02 4.10 -0.97
N GLN A 137 -12.30 3.77 -1.22
CA GLN A 137 -13.08 4.22 -2.38
C GLN A 137 -13.15 5.76 -2.53
N ASP A 138 -13.13 6.49 -1.43
CA ASP A 138 -13.30 7.95 -1.40
C ASP A 138 -11.95 8.69 -1.45
N VAL A 139 -10.90 7.99 -1.89
CA VAL A 139 -9.56 8.54 -2.11
C VAL A 139 -9.36 8.87 -3.57
N GLU A 140 -8.90 10.09 -3.86
CA GLU A 140 -8.50 10.53 -5.18
C GLU A 140 -7.05 11.03 -5.17
N VAL A 141 -6.20 10.49 -6.03
CA VAL A 141 -4.83 10.98 -6.26
C VAL A 141 -4.73 11.44 -7.70
N GLU A 142 -4.66 12.74 -7.96
CA GLU A 142 -4.70 13.28 -9.32
C GLU A 142 -3.49 12.87 -10.18
N ASP A 143 -2.31 12.68 -9.57
CA ASP A 143 -1.08 12.33 -10.26
C ASP A 143 -0.73 10.83 -10.14
N ASN A 144 0.40 10.48 -9.52
CA ASN A 144 0.91 9.11 -9.49
C ASN A 144 0.98 8.58 -8.06
N VAL A 145 0.79 7.27 -7.92
CA VAL A 145 1.07 6.53 -6.68
C VAL A 145 2.31 5.68 -6.89
N PHE A 146 3.24 5.77 -5.95
CA PHE A 146 4.45 4.95 -5.87
C PHE A 146 4.45 4.20 -4.54
N ALA A 147 4.32 2.88 -4.59
CA ALA A 147 4.48 2.00 -3.44
C ALA A 147 5.76 1.18 -3.62
N TRP A 148 6.79 1.51 -2.85
CA TRP A 148 8.08 0.80 -2.83
C TRP A 148 8.23 0.10 -1.49
N LEU A 149 7.84 -1.16 -1.44
CA LEU A 149 7.50 -1.86 -0.19
C LEU A 149 8.67 -2.68 0.38
N GLY A 150 9.75 -2.87 -0.37
CA GLY A 150 10.92 -3.58 0.16
C GLY A 150 10.68 -5.10 0.28
N LYS A 151 11.15 -5.74 1.35
CA LYS A 151 11.01 -7.19 1.56
C LYS A 151 9.97 -7.49 2.62
N GLY A 152 9.37 -8.67 2.56
CA GLY A 152 8.27 -9.11 3.40
C GLY A 152 7.06 -9.41 2.53
N ASP A 153 6.02 -9.98 3.12
CA ASP A 153 4.78 -10.28 2.38
C ASP A 153 3.97 -8.98 2.33
N ASN A 154 4.00 -8.26 1.21
CA ASN A 154 3.42 -6.93 1.13
C ASN A 154 2.01 -6.93 0.53
N LEU A 155 1.22 -5.91 0.85
CA LEU A 155 -0.14 -5.74 0.37
C LEU A 155 -0.37 -4.35 -0.22
N VAL A 156 -0.97 -4.28 -1.41
CA VAL A 156 -1.53 -3.04 -1.95
C VAL A 156 -2.97 -3.27 -2.34
N GLU A 157 -3.88 -2.59 -1.66
CA GLU A 157 -5.30 -2.56 -2.01
C GLU A 157 -5.69 -1.15 -2.44
N VAL A 158 -6.29 -1.05 -3.62
CA VAL A 158 -6.81 0.22 -4.15
C VAL A 158 -8.28 0.05 -4.49
N ASP A 159 -9.11 0.85 -3.85
CA ASP A 159 -10.55 1.00 -4.16
C ASP A 159 -10.86 2.41 -4.70
N GLY A 160 -9.95 3.38 -4.49
CA GLY A 160 -10.08 4.76 -4.97
C GLY A 160 -9.54 5.02 -6.38
N SER A 161 -9.37 6.30 -6.71
CA SER A 161 -8.95 6.77 -8.04
C SER A 161 -7.51 7.30 -8.05
N ILE A 162 -6.76 6.93 -9.08
CA ILE A 162 -5.41 7.42 -9.38
C ILE A 162 -5.43 8.00 -10.80
N GLY A 163 -5.34 9.32 -10.93
CA GLY A 163 -5.49 10.05 -12.19
C GLY A 163 -4.43 9.72 -13.25
N ARG A 164 -3.27 9.20 -12.85
CA ARG A 164 -2.23 8.73 -13.78
C ARG A 164 -1.80 7.30 -13.53
N ASN A 165 -0.61 7.09 -12.95
CA ASN A 165 -0.01 5.77 -12.91
C ASN A 165 0.08 5.25 -11.49
N LEU A 166 -0.14 3.94 -11.36
CA LEU A 166 0.16 3.17 -10.16
C LEU A 166 1.44 2.38 -10.41
N PHE A 167 2.44 2.59 -9.56
CA PHE A 167 3.69 1.83 -9.56
C PHE A 167 3.82 1.09 -8.24
N VAL A 168 3.79 -0.24 -8.29
CA VAL A 168 4.05 -1.10 -7.14
C VAL A 168 5.36 -1.84 -7.37
N ARG A 169 6.29 -1.69 -6.42
CA ARG A 169 7.53 -2.44 -6.38
C ARG A 169 7.69 -3.07 -5.02
N ALA A 170 7.69 -4.38 -4.99
CA ALA A 170 8.05 -5.17 -3.85
C ALA A 170 9.34 -5.95 -4.13
N GLY A 171 9.74 -6.79 -3.20
CA GLY A 171 11.07 -7.36 -3.09
C GLY A 171 11.04 -8.87 -3.00
N ALA A 172 11.37 -9.39 -1.81
CA ALA A 172 11.26 -10.81 -1.54
C ALA A 172 10.15 -11.02 -0.51
N GLY A 173 9.24 -11.97 -0.75
CA GLY A 173 8.05 -12.23 0.06
C GLY A 173 6.85 -12.50 -0.84
N ASP A 174 5.77 -13.02 -0.25
CA ASP A 174 4.55 -13.32 -0.99
C ASP A 174 3.73 -12.03 -1.11
N ASP A 175 3.88 -11.30 -2.22
CA ASP A 175 3.27 -9.99 -2.39
C ASP A 175 1.91 -10.04 -3.08
N THR A 176 0.99 -9.18 -2.64
CA THR A 176 -0.38 -9.10 -3.16
C THR A 176 -0.74 -7.69 -3.60
N VAL A 177 -1.29 -7.56 -4.80
CA VAL A 177 -1.89 -6.31 -5.31
C VAL A 177 -3.34 -6.57 -5.72
N ALA A 178 -4.28 -5.81 -5.19
CA ALA A 178 -5.69 -5.88 -5.54
C ALA A 178 -6.22 -4.51 -5.96
N LEU A 179 -6.76 -4.42 -7.17
CA LEU A 179 -7.56 -3.28 -7.62
C LEU A 179 -9.04 -3.67 -7.54
N SER A 180 -9.76 -3.12 -6.57
CA SER A 180 -11.18 -3.37 -6.34
C SER A 180 -12.05 -2.85 -7.48
N ASP A 181 -13.34 -3.21 -7.48
CA ASP A 181 -14.29 -2.85 -8.55
C ASP A 181 -14.40 -1.33 -8.79
N ASN A 182 -14.22 -0.50 -7.76
CA ASN A 182 -14.28 0.96 -7.91
C ASN A 182 -12.95 1.60 -8.31
N ALA A 183 -11.86 0.83 -8.32
CA ALA A 183 -10.54 1.35 -8.58
C ALA A 183 -10.44 1.90 -10.01
N MET A 184 -9.91 3.12 -10.16
CA MET A 184 -9.67 3.74 -11.47
C MET A 184 -8.24 4.20 -11.60
N ILE A 185 -7.50 3.62 -12.56
CA ILE A 185 -6.15 4.05 -12.92
C ILE A 185 -6.20 4.78 -14.26
N GLY A 186 -6.06 6.10 -14.25
CA GLY A 186 -6.22 6.97 -15.43
C GLY A 186 -5.15 6.78 -16.51
N ARG A 187 -4.07 6.05 -16.22
CA ARG A 187 -3.04 5.61 -17.19
C ARG A 187 -2.61 4.18 -16.90
N ASN A 188 -1.38 3.96 -16.44
CA ASN A 188 -0.80 2.62 -16.43
C ASN A 188 -0.68 2.08 -15.02
N ALA A 189 -0.86 0.76 -14.88
CA ALA A 189 -0.49 0.02 -13.68
C ALA A 189 0.76 -0.82 -13.96
N ASP A 190 1.79 -0.67 -13.14
CA ASP A 190 3.07 -1.39 -13.25
C ASP A 190 3.37 -2.08 -11.93
N PHE A 191 3.30 -3.41 -11.94
CA PHE A 191 3.52 -4.28 -10.78
C PHE A 191 4.82 -5.04 -10.98
N GLN A 192 5.79 -4.83 -10.10
CA GLN A 192 7.05 -5.57 -10.05
C GLN A 192 7.20 -6.15 -8.65
N LEU A 193 6.77 -7.39 -8.48
CA LEU A 193 6.57 -7.97 -7.15
C LEU A 193 7.82 -8.70 -6.65
N GLY A 194 8.57 -9.36 -7.53
CA GLY A 194 9.90 -9.86 -7.19
C GLY A 194 9.93 -11.36 -6.89
N ASP A 195 10.61 -11.78 -5.82
CA ASP A 195 10.73 -13.18 -5.46
C ASP A 195 9.70 -13.53 -4.37
N GLY A 196 9.05 -14.69 -4.45
CA GLY A 196 7.94 -15.12 -3.60
C GLY A 196 6.73 -15.53 -4.44
N ASP A 197 5.71 -16.07 -3.81
CA ASP A 197 4.48 -16.50 -4.47
C ASP A 197 3.56 -15.27 -4.58
N ASN A 198 3.65 -14.53 -5.68
CA ASN A 198 2.99 -13.22 -5.80
C ASN A 198 1.63 -13.30 -6.47
N SER A 199 0.72 -12.40 -6.11
CA SER A 199 -0.59 -12.29 -6.75
C SER A 199 -0.95 -10.85 -7.15
N ALA A 200 -1.60 -10.70 -8.30
CA ALA A 200 -2.24 -9.44 -8.69
C ALA A 200 -3.64 -9.67 -9.24
N SER A 201 -4.65 -8.99 -8.71
CA SER A 201 -6.03 -9.02 -9.21
C SER A 201 -6.48 -7.63 -9.66
N VAL A 202 -7.17 -7.59 -10.80
CA VAL A 202 -7.75 -6.36 -11.36
C VAL A 202 -9.23 -6.57 -11.57
N SER A 203 -10.04 -5.97 -10.71
CA SER A 203 -11.50 -5.90 -10.84
C SER A 203 -11.98 -4.50 -11.25
N GLY A 204 -11.17 -3.48 -11.00
CA GLY A 204 -11.42 -2.11 -11.46
C GLY A 204 -10.95 -1.82 -12.90
N GLN A 205 -10.77 -0.54 -13.20
CA GLN A 205 -10.43 -0.05 -14.54
C GLN A 205 -9.02 0.52 -14.63
N ILE A 206 -8.29 0.15 -15.69
CA ILE A 206 -7.01 0.73 -16.10
C ILE A 206 -7.17 1.30 -17.51
N GLU A 207 -7.12 2.63 -17.64
CA GLU A 207 -7.27 3.34 -18.92
C GLU A 207 -6.11 3.12 -19.91
N GLY A 208 -4.94 2.83 -19.37
CA GLY A 208 -3.74 2.56 -20.15
C GLY A 208 -3.40 1.08 -20.13
N ARG A 209 -2.11 0.79 -19.94
CA ARG A 209 -1.60 -0.59 -19.96
C ARG A 209 -1.40 -1.13 -18.55
N MET A 210 -1.54 -2.45 -18.43
CA MET A 210 -1.09 -3.21 -17.27
C MET A 210 0.24 -3.89 -17.59
N SER A 211 1.20 -3.81 -16.68
CA SER A 211 2.41 -4.62 -16.69
C SER A 211 2.53 -5.35 -15.36
N TYR A 212 2.69 -6.67 -15.41
CA TYR A 212 2.94 -7.50 -14.24
C TYR A 212 4.26 -8.25 -14.41
N ARG A 213 5.07 -8.25 -13.36
CA ARG A 213 6.23 -9.12 -13.20
C ARG A 213 6.18 -9.73 -11.80
N GLY A 214 5.97 -11.04 -11.73
CA GLY A 214 6.11 -11.85 -10.52
C GLY A 214 7.59 -11.98 -10.20
N GLY A 215 8.20 -13.11 -10.48
CA GLY A 215 9.66 -13.19 -10.63
C GLY A 215 10.19 -14.58 -10.39
N SER A 216 10.30 -15.00 -9.14
CA SER A 216 10.48 -16.42 -8.83
C SER A 216 9.60 -16.83 -7.68
N GLY A 217 8.98 -18.00 -7.77
CA GLY A 217 7.87 -18.40 -6.90
C GLY A 217 6.69 -18.75 -7.78
N ASP A 218 5.61 -19.22 -7.19
CA ASP A 218 4.37 -19.56 -7.89
C ASP A 218 3.51 -18.28 -8.00
N ASP A 219 3.56 -17.64 -9.17
CA ASP A 219 2.97 -16.33 -9.43
C ASP A 219 1.56 -16.44 -10.07
N ALA A 220 0.64 -15.57 -9.65
CA ALA A 220 -0.73 -15.48 -10.14
C ALA A 220 -1.10 -14.06 -10.63
N ALA A 221 -1.75 -13.96 -11.78
CA ALA A 221 -2.36 -12.72 -12.25
C ALA A 221 -3.80 -12.94 -12.72
N GLU A 222 -4.74 -12.14 -12.22
CA GLU A 222 -6.16 -12.20 -12.52
C GLU A 222 -6.67 -10.88 -13.07
N ILE A 223 -7.38 -10.93 -14.20
CA ILE A 223 -8.28 -9.86 -14.64
C ILE A 223 -9.70 -10.40 -14.38
N ALA A 224 -10.34 -9.89 -13.34
CA ALA A 224 -11.66 -10.35 -12.91
C ALA A 224 -12.75 -9.97 -13.92
N GLU A 225 -13.97 -10.49 -13.75
CA GLU A 225 -15.09 -10.29 -14.68
C GLU A 225 -15.42 -8.80 -14.90
N THR A 226 -15.31 -8.01 -13.83
CA THR A 226 -15.51 -6.55 -13.84
C THR A 226 -14.28 -5.77 -14.33
N GLY A 227 -13.11 -6.42 -14.37
CA GLY A 227 -11.83 -5.80 -14.70
C GLY A 227 -11.76 -5.32 -16.15
N VAL A 228 -11.35 -4.07 -16.34
CA VAL A 228 -11.19 -3.46 -17.67
C VAL A 228 -9.80 -2.88 -17.86
N ILE A 229 -9.13 -3.26 -18.93
CA ILE A 229 -7.84 -2.69 -19.37
C ILE A 229 -8.00 -2.14 -20.78
N ASN A 230 -8.07 -0.81 -20.93
CA ASN A 230 -8.28 -0.16 -22.24
C ASN A 230 -7.01 -0.20 -23.13
N GLY A 231 -5.86 -0.53 -22.55
CA GLY A 231 -4.61 -0.74 -23.27
C GLY A 231 -4.22 -2.21 -23.40
N ASN A 232 -2.90 -2.45 -23.37
CA ASN A 232 -2.35 -3.80 -23.41
C ASN A 232 -2.15 -4.34 -22.00
N ALA A 233 -2.29 -5.65 -21.81
CA ALA A 233 -1.83 -6.37 -20.63
C ALA A 233 -0.55 -7.15 -20.98
N SER A 234 0.54 -6.91 -20.25
CA SER A 234 1.79 -7.66 -20.38
C SER A 234 2.14 -8.32 -19.05
N ILE A 235 2.10 -9.64 -19.02
CA ILE A 235 2.30 -10.45 -17.82
C ILE A 235 3.56 -11.31 -18.01
N ASP A 236 4.55 -11.11 -17.16
CA ASP A 236 5.78 -11.91 -17.08
C ASP A 236 5.79 -12.65 -15.74
N LEU A 237 5.44 -13.93 -15.79
CA LEU A 237 5.28 -14.78 -14.61
C LEU A 237 6.61 -15.33 -14.07
N GLY A 238 7.74 -15.06 -14.72
CA GLY A 238 9.02 -15.50 -14.16
C GLY A 238 9.19 -17.03 -14.07
N LYS A 239 9.72 -17.52 -12.94
CA LYS A 239 9.95 -18.96 -12.63
C LYS A 239 8.73 -19.54 -11.89
N GLY A 240 8.80 -20.79 -11.42
CA GLY A 240 7.75 -21.42 -10.62
C GLY A 240 6.63 -22.08 -11.45
N SER A 241 5.51 -22.33 -10.77
CA SER A 241 4.28 -22.89 -11.30
C SER A 241 3.21 -21.81 -11.32
N ASN A 242 3.00 -21.19 -12.47
CA ASN A 242 2.28 -19.93 -12.55
C ASN A 242 0.89 -20.06 -13.17
N GLN A 243 0.06 -19.07 -12.88
CA GLN A 243 -1.29 -18.98 -13.42
C GLN A 243 -1.66 -17.56 -13.88
N VAL A 244 -2.32 -17.48 -15.03
CA VAL A 244 -3.09 -16.30 -15.45
C VAL A 244 -4.53 -16.68 -15.63
N THR A 245 -5.43 -15.90 -15.08
CA THR A 245 -6.87 -16.00 -15.29
C THR A 245 -7.40 -14.69 -15.87
N HIS A 246 -8.05 -14.75 -17.03
CA HIS A 246 -8.67 -13.60 -17.69
C HIS A 246 -10.17 -13.84 -17.86
N LEU A 247 -10.96 -13.06 -17.13
CA LEU A 247 -12.42 -13.10 -17.12
C LEU A 247 -13.03 -11.79 -17.67
N GLY A 248 -12.29 -10.68 -17.63
CA GLY A 248 -12.79 -9.35 -17.94
C GLY A 248 -12.52 -8.88 -19.38
N VAL A 249 -12.20 -7.59 -19.52
CA VAL A 249 -11.98 -6.93 -20.81
C VAL A 249 -10.56 -6.41 -20.93
N ILE A 250 -9.89 -6.76 -22.02
CA ILE A 250 -8.65 -6.12 -22.49
C ILE A 250 -8.93 -5.57 -23.89
N GLU A 251 -8.99 -4.26 -24.07
CA GLU A 251 -9.25 -3.68 -25.40
C GLU A 251 -8.04 -3.87 -26.35
N GLY A 252 -6.83 -3.90 -25.79
CA GLY A 252 -5.58 -4.12 -26.52
C GLY A 252 -5.15 -5.58 -26.61
N ASN A 253 -3.84 -5.79 -26.61
CA ASN A 253 -3.24 -7.12 -26.65
C ASN A 253 -3.05 -7.70 -25.25
N LEU A 254 -3.24 -9.00 -25.12
CA LEU A 254 -2.80 -9.79 -23.97
C LEU A 254 -1.49 -10.50 -24.34
N ARG A 255 -0.43 -10.26 -23.58
CA ARG A 255 0.84 -10.99 -23.71
C ARG A 255 1.19 -11.65 -22.39
N VAL A 256 1.34 -12.97 -22.41
CA VAL A 256 1.78 -13.76 -21.26
C VAL A 256 3.09 -14.47 -21.58
N VAL A 257 4.07 -14.33 -20.71
CA VAL A 257 5.37 -14.99 -20.79
C VAL A 257 5.66 -15.68 -19.49
N SER A 258 6.28 -16.84 -19.57
CA SER A 258 6.81 -17.51 -18.40
C SER A 258 8.00 -18.39 -18.74
N LYS A 259 8.78 -18.78 -17.73
CA LYS A 259 9.93 -19.68 -17.93
C LYS A 259 9.55 -21.15 -17.93
N ASN A 260 8.36 -21.50 -17.43
CA ASN A 260 7.91 -22.88 -17.32
C ASN A 260 6.80 -23.16 -18.35
N SER A 261 6.91 -24.25 -19.10
CA SER A 261 5.90 -24.62 -20.11
C SER A 261 4.63 -25.21 -19.51
N GLU A 262 4.68 -25.64 -18.24
CA GLU A 262 3.51 -26.19 -17.53
C GLU A 262 2.64 -25.11 -16.87
N ASP A 263 3.03 -23.84 -16.98
CA ASP A 263 2.22 -22.72 -16.50
C ASP A 263 0.87 -22.66 -17.22
N THR A 264 -0.11 -22.09 -16.54
CA THR A 264 -1.50 -22.09 -17.00
C THR A 264 -1.96 -20.69 -17.39
N VAL A 265 -2.61 -20.58 -18.55
CA VAL A 265 -3.35 -19.39 -18.96
C VAL A 265 -4.78 -19.82 -19.22
N ILE A 266 -5.70 -19.25 -18.46
CA ILE A 266 -7.13 -19.49 -18.53
C ILE A 266 -7.78 -18.21 -19.05
N ILE A 267 -8.46 -18.30 -20.18
CA ILE A 267 -9.26 -17.20 -20.75
C ILE A 267 -10.70 -17.71 -20.79
N ASP A 268 -11.58 -17.05 -20.05
CA ASP A 268 -13.00 -17.38 -19.99
C ASP A 268 -13.69 -17.17 -21.35
N ASP A 269 -14.78 -17.89 -21.62
CA ASP A 269 -15.53 -17.75 -22.87
C ASP A 269 -16.19 -16.38 -23.02
N THR A 270 -16.44 -15.69 -21.90
CA THR A 270 -16.98 -14.32 -21.89
C THR A 270 -15.91 -13.24 -21.92
N ALA A 271 -14.64 -13.59 -21.68
CA ALA A 271 -13.55 -12.63 -21.64
C ALA A 271 -13.26 -12.02 -23.01
N ILE A 272 -12.93 -10.73 -23.03
CA ILE A 272 -12.66 -9.98 -24.27
C ILE A 272 -11.18 -9.65 -24.38
N VAL A 273 -10.58 -9.93 -25.53
CA VAL A 273 -9.29 -9.39 -25.97
C VAL A 273 -9.48 -8.74 -27.34
N GLY A 274 -9.46 -7.41 -27.41
CA GLY A 274 -9.70 -6.67 -28.65
C GLY A 274 -8.53 -6.77 -29.65
N GLY A 275 -7.32 -7.02 -29.14
CA GLY A 275 -6.11 -7.25 -29.92
C GLY A 275 -5.74 -8.73 -30.05
N GLN A 276 -4.44 -9.00 -29.97
CA GLN A 276 -3.87 -10.35 -30.05
C GLN A 276 -3.65 -10.94 -28.67
N VAL A 277 -3.82 -12.25 -28.57
CA VAL A 277 -3.32 -13.06 -27.45
C VAL A 277 -1.96 -13.65 -27.86
N ILE A 278 -0.93 -13.37 -27.08
CA ILE A 278 0.45 -13.82 -27.30
C ILE A 278 0.91 -14.61 -26.08
N GLU A 279 0.99 -15.92 -26.22
CA GLU A 279 1.46 -16.83 -25.17
C GLU A 279 2.87 -17.34 -25.50
N GLN A 280 3.79 -17.11 -24.57
CA GLN A 280 5.17 -17.52 -24.67
C GLN A 280 5.58 -18.28 -23.40
N LEU A 281 4.77 -19.28 -23.04
CA LEU A 281 5.05 -20.16 -21.91
C LEU A 281 6.29 -21.01 -22.18
N GLY A 282 7.13 -21.20 -21.18
CA GLY A 282 8.43 -21.85 -21.33
C GLY A 282 9.43 -21.14 -22.25
N MET A 283 9.21 -19.87 -22.57
CA MET A 283 10.13 -19.05 -23.36
C MET A 283 10.76 -17.96 -22.50
N GLU A 284 12.07 -18.05 -22.27
CA GLU A 284 12.80 -16.96 -21.62
C GLU A 284 12.77 -15.71 -22.51
N SER A 285 12.47 -14.52 -21.92
CA SER A 285 12.44 -13.23 -22.64
C SER A 285 13.79 -12.84 -23.25
N LYS A 286 14.86 -13.61 -22.97
CA LYS A 286 16.13 -13.59 -23.70
C LYS A 286 16.31 -14.88 -24.49
N ARG A 287 15.99 -14.82 -25.80
CA ARG A 287 16.38 -15.77 -26.87
C ARG A 287 16.75 -17.18 -26.40
N GLY A 288 15.78 -18.09 -26.25
CA GLY A 288 16.16 -19.52 -26.26
C GLY A 288 15.22 -20.56 -25.68
N GLY A 289 13.96 -20.27 -25.32
CA GLY A 289 13.04 -21.32 -24.85
C GLY A 289 12.07 -21.78 -25.93
N LYS A 290 11.90 -23.10 -26.09
CA LYS A 290 10.80 -23.72 -26.84
C LYS A 290 9.84 -24.33 -25.83
N GLY A 291 8.94 -23.55 -25.26
CA GLY A 291 7.85 -24.08 -24.46
C GLY A 291 6.60 -24.32 -25.29
N ILE A 292 5.84 -25.34 -24.92
CA ILE A 292 4.57 -25.74 -25.52
C ILE A 292 3.52 -25.45 -24.44
N GLY A 293 2.91 -24.27 -24.47
CA GLY A 293 1.85 -23.91 -23.54
C GLY A 293 0.61 -24.79 -23.73
N ARG A 294 -0.04 -25.18 -22.64
CA ARG A 294 -1.37 -25.82 -22.68
C ARG A 294 -2.45 -24.75 -22.69
N PHE A 295 -3.12 -24.65 -23.82
CA PHE A 295 -4.19 -23.69 -24.06
C PHE A 295 -5.56 -24.32 -23.78
N PHE A 296 -6.33 -23.71 -22.88
CA PHE A 296 -7.71 -24.10 -22.60
C PHE A 296 -8.63 -22.91 -22.85
N PHE A 297 -9.41 -22.96 -23.94
CA PHE A 297 -10.72 -22.31 -23.96
C PHE A 297 -11.66 -23.21 -23.16
N ARG A 298 -12.36 -22.67 -22.17
CA ARG A 298 -13.49 -23.34 -21.53
C ARG A 298 -14.76 -22.60 -21.86
#